data_AF-A0A9E0QR88-F1
#
_entry.id   AF-A0A9E0QR88-F1
#
_cell.length_a   1.000
_cell.length_b   1.000
_cell.length_c   1.000
_cell.angle_alpha   90.00
_cell.angle_beta   90.00
_cell.angle_gamma   90.00
#
_symmetry.space_group_name_H-M   'P 1'
#
loop_
_entity.id
_entity.type
_entity.pdbx_description
1 polymer ?
#
loop_
_entity_poly.entity_id
_entity_poly.type
_entity_poly.pdbx_seq_one_letter_code
_entity_poly.pdbx_strand_id
1 'polypeptide(L)'
;MKIETHAGFTGPHLELIALSEKVSRVIPPLWPLEATVAVNPFLGQTGQSLAQVSALLGRIGGMRVTMPNAWYRARIADGRITDADLKAALAEAPVGAPATVAALKAAAEAEEAAPEALPTLAHLAQEVSGVDWPGLIEARIGAWAAGYFDAGQALWQVTAGRGAYESWQIFASRDLTPEISGLAGFATHVATQPGRARVALSLACDALGLKAAAAESYFHQLLLGLGGWAQLARQRLWQAEMEGRAEPITTDLLTIRLIWDAALLAQYGDRIAARWAETRASHATPPRATAAQMAACVLQDAAERAAQRDLAEVLAAEMPERAEARPQLQ
;
A
#
# COMPACT_ATOMS: atom_id res chain seq x y z
N MET A 1 12.25 1.99 -38.32
CA MET A 1 11.44 1.91 -37.10
C MET A 1 10.78 0.54 -37.09
N LYS A 2 11.42 -0.46 -36.45
CA LYS A 2 10.83 -1.80 -36.35
C LYS A 2 9.78 -1.73 -35.24
N ILE A 3 8.52 -1.88 -35.61
CA ILE A 3 7.45 -2.15 -34.65
C ILE A 3 7.79 -3.51 -34.05
N GLU A 4 8.21 -3.52 -32.78
CA GLU A 4 8.31 -4.77 -32.01
C GLU A 4 6.89 -5.32 -31.87
N THR A 5 6.52 -6.26 -32.74
CA THR A 5 5.28 -7.00 -32.63
C THR A 5 5.27 -7.73 -31.28
N HIS A 6 4.21 -7.51 -30.48
CA HIS A 6 3.89 -8.16 -29.21
C HIS A 6 3.63 -9.68 -29.33
N ALA A 7 4.44 -10.40 -30.11
CA ALA A 7 4.30 -11.82 -30.38
C ALA A 7 4.67 -12.64 -29.13
N GLY A 8 3.71 -12.83 -28.22
CA GLY A 8 3.87 -13.68 -27.04
C GLY A 8 2.85 -13.44 -25.92
N PHE A 9 2.16 -12.30 -25.88
CA PHE A 9 1.16 -12.01 -24.86
C PHE A 9 -0.26 -12.13 -25.40
N THR A 10 -1.13 -12.76 -24.63
CA THR A 10 -2.58 -12.76 -24.89
C THR A 10 -3.19 -11.41 -24.51
N GLY A 11 -4.41 -11.10 -24.97
CA GLY A 11 -5.15 -9.91 -24.54
C GLY A 11 -5.25 -9.77 -23.01
N PRO A 12 -5.66 -10.84 -22.28
CA PRO A 12 -5.66 -10.84 -20.82
C PRO A 12 -4.28 -10.57 -20.19
N HIS A 13 -3.20 -11.08 -20.79
CA HIS A 13 -1.85 -10.78 -20.29
C HIS A 13 -1.49 -9.30 -20.43
N LEU A 14 -1.83 -8.68 -21.55
CA LEU A 14 -1.60 -7.24 -21.76
C LEU A 14 -2.40 -6.40 -20.75
N GLU A 15 -3.61 -6.81 -20.42
CA GLU A 15 -4.43 -6.15 -19.40
C GLU A 15 -3.80 -6.24 -18.01
N LEU A 16 -3.30 -7.42 -17.61
CA LEU A 16 -2.58 -7.62 -16.34
C LEU A 16 -1.29 -6.79 -16.27
N ILE A 17 -0.53 -6.71 -17.38
CA ILE A 17 0.67 -5.88 -17.46
C ILE A 17 0.31 -4.40 -17.30
N ALA A 18 -0.71 -3.92 -18.00
CA ALA A 18 -1.17 -2.53 -17.87
C ALA A 18 -1.63 -2.21 -16.45
N LEU A 19 -2.35 -3.14 -15.79
CA LEU A 19 -2.74 -2.99 -14.38
C LEU A 19 -1.52 -2.94 -13.45
N SER A 20 -0.49 -3.76 -13.69
CA SER A 20 0.74 -3.72 -12.89
C SER A 20 1.44 -2.35 -12.95
N GLU A 21 1.47 -1.72 -14.13
CA GLU A 21 2.04 -0.39 -14.35
C GLU A 21 1.16 0.72 -13.75
N LYS A 22 -0.17 0.58 -13.82
CA LYS A 22 -1.13 1.48 -13.19
C LYS A 22 -0.96 1.48 -11.68
N VAL A 23 -1.01 0.29 -11.05
CA VAL A 23 -0.89 0.14 -9.60
C VAL A 23 0.47 0.59 -9.09
N SER A 24 1.54 0.36 -9.87
CA SER A 24 2.87 0.85 -9.53
C SER A 24 2.89 2.37 -9.27
N ARG A 25 2.08 3.16 -9.98
CA ARG A 25 2.00 4.62 -9.82
C ARG A 25 1.12 5.08 -8.66
N VAL A 26 0.27 4.19 -8.15
CA VAL A 26 -0.61 4.43 -7.00
C VAL A 26 0.16 4.37 -5.67
N ILE A 27 1.29 3.67 -5.64
CA ILE A 27 2.18 3.69 -4.47
C ILE A 27 2.77 5.11 -4.32
N PRO A 28 2.75 5.72 -3.12
CA PRO A 28 3.43 6.99 -2.88
C PRO A 28 4.96 6.80 -2.86
N PRO A 29 5.75 7.70 -3.48
CA PRO A 29 7.20 7.63 -3.42
C PRO A 29 7.72 7.95 -2.01
N LEU A 30 8.74 7.22 -1.55
CA LEU A 30 9.49 7.54 -0.33
C LEU A 30 10.79 8.26 -0.73
N TRP A 31 11.06 9.39 -0.08
CA TRP A 31 12.29 10.15 -0.30
C TRP A 31 13.25 9.95 0.88
N PRO A 32 14.57 9.93 0.63
CA PRO A 32 15.56 9.87 1.70
C PRO A 32 15.45 11.11 2.59
N LEU A 33 15.88 10.99 3.85
CA LEU A 33 15.88 12.12 4.81
C LEU A 33 16.64 13.36 4.31
N GLU A 34 17.62 13.16 3.43
CA GLU A 34 18.38 14.23 2.77
C GLU A 34 17.50 15.11 1.86
N ALA A 35 16.36 14.58 1.39
CA ALA A 35 15.36 15.33 0.66
C ALA A 35 14.30 15.85 1.63
N THR A 36 14.23 17.18 1.82
CA THR A 36 13.19 17.84 2.61
C THR A 36 11.85 17.83 1.88
N VAL A 37 11.21 16.66 1.76
CA VAL A 37 9.92 16.50 1.07
C VAL A 37 8.98 15.66 1.93
N ALA A 38 7.92 16.29 2.43
CA ALA A 38 6.76 15.57 2.94
C ALA A 38 5.93 15.09 1.74
N VAL A 39 5.79 13.77 1.58
CA VAL A 39 4.91 13.20 0.54
C VAL A 39 3.57 12.87 1.16
N ASN A 40 2.50 13.23 0.45
CA ASN A 40 1.14 12.82 0.81
C ASN A 40 1.05 11.27 0.78
N PRO A 41 0.76 10.58 1.90
CA PRO A 41 0.62 9.13 1.92
C PRO A 41 -0.52 8.63 1.03
N PHE A 42 -1.48 9.50 0.68
CA PHE A 42 -2.60 9.23 -0.21
C PHE A 42 -2.38 9.76 -1.64
N LEU A 43 -1.14 10.02 -2.06
CA LEU A 43 -0.83 10.61 -3.37
C LEU A 43 -1.50 9.83 -4.53
N GLY A 44 -1.48 8.50 -4.47
CA GLY A 44 -2.11 7.64 -5.47
C GLY A 44 -3.63 7.53 -5.36
N GLN A 45 -4.24 8.14 -4.34
CA GLN A 45 -5.67 8.13 -4.07
C GLN A 45 -6.28 9.54 -4.06
N THR A 46 -5.59 10.55 -4.60
CA THR A 46 -6.05 11.95 -4.63
C THR A 46 -7.40 12.16 -5.32
N GLY A 47 -7.80 11.26 -6.22
CA GLY A 47 -9.12 11.25 -6.86
C GLY A 47 -10.23 10.55 -6.06
N GLN A 48 -9.96 10.10 -4.83
CA GLN A 48 -10.89 9.34 -4.00
C GLN A 48 -11.28 10.12 -2.74
N SER A 49 -12.50 9.92 -2.26
CA SER A 49 -12.93 10.45 -0.96
C SER A 49 -12.27 9.69 0.20
N LEU A 50 -12.15 10.32 1.37
CA LEU A 50 -11.57 9.68 2.55
C LEU A 50 -12.26 8.36 2.91
N ALA A 51 -13.58 8.26 2.70
CA ALA A 51 -14.35 7.04 2.91
C ALA A 51 -13.96 5.92 1.92
N GLN A 52 -13.73 6.25 0.65
CA GLN A 52 -13.25 5.30 -0.36
C GLN A 52 -11.84 4.81 -0.03
N VAL A 53 -10.95 5.71 0.40
CA VAL A 53 -9.59 5.37 0.82
C VAL A 53 -9.60 4.51 2.08
N SER A 54 -10.47 4.82 3.05
CA SER A 54 -10.67 4.02 4.27
C SER A 54 -11.11 2.59 3.92
N ALA A 55 -12.07 2.44 3.02
CA ALA A 55 -12.53 1.14 2.54
C ALA A 55 -11.43 0.35 1.83
N LEU A 56 -10.66 1.03 0.96
CA LEU A 56 -9.57 0.43 0.21
C LEU A 56 -8.45 -0.04 1.13
N LEU A 57 -7.86 0.87 1.92
CA LEU A 57 -6.71 0.59 2.77
C LEU A 57 -7.05 -0.31 3.96
N GLY A 58 -8.27 -0.23 4.49
CA GLY A 58 -8.78 -1.20 5.45
C GLY A 58 -8.81 -2.60 4.85
N ARG A 59 -9.33 -2.76 3.63
CA ARG A 59 -9.42 -4.05 2.95
C ARG A 59 -8.06 -4.64 2.58
N ILE A 60 -7.14 -3.86 2.03
CA ILE A 60 -5.88 -4.41 1.49
C ILE A 60 -4.73 -4.40 2.50
N GLY A 61 -4.80 -3.54 3.52
CA GLY A 61 -3.71 -3.37 4.47
C GLY A 61 -4.12 -3.41 5.94
N GLY A 62 -5.41 -3.60 6.26
CA GLY A 62 -5.87 -3.57 7.65
C GLY A 62 -5.58 -2.21 8.30
N MET A 63 -5.57 -1.14 7.51
CA MET A 63 -5.18 0.19 7.95
C MET A 63 -6.39 1.07 8.23
N ARG A 64 -6.27 1.87 9.28
CA ARG A 64 -7.21 2.96 9.59
C ARG A 64 -6.64 4.27 9.04
N VAL A 65 -7.49 5.06 8.40
CA VAL A 65 -7.11 6.36 7.81
C VAL A 65 -7.57 7.56 8.65
N THR A 66 -8.27 7.31 9.75
CA THR A 66 -8.80 8.29 10.70
C THR A 66 -8.26 8.03 12.10
N MET A 67 -8.47 8.95 13.03
CA MET A 67 -8.18 8.70 14.45
C MET A 67 -9.14 7.65 15.03
N PRO A 68 -8.78 6.96 16.13
CA PRO A 68 -9.71 6.06 16.81
C PRO A 68 -10.91 6.80 17.41
N ASN A 69 -12.06 6.14 17.52
CA ASN A 69 -13.29 6.70 18.08
C ASN A 69 -13.11 7.38 19.44
N ALA A 70 -12.32 6.76 20.32
CA ALA A 70 -12.03 7.29 21.66
C ALA A 70 -11.38 8.68 21.63
N TRP A 71 -10.60 8.99 20.57
CA TRP A 71 -9.96 10.29 20.39
C TRP A 71 -11.00 11.38 20.04
N TYR A 72 -11.94 11.08 19.15
CA TYR A 72 -13.03 12.02 18.81
C TYR A 72 -13.94 12.24 20.00
N ARG A 73 -14.33 11.16 20.68
CA ARG A 73 -15.14 11.22 21.90
C ARG A 73 -14.56 12.19 22.93
N ALA A 74 -13.26 12.05 23.22
CA ALA A 74 -12.61 12.92 24.21
C ALA A 74 -12.71 14.41 23.82
N ARG A 75 -12.48 14.71 22.53
CA ARG A 75 -12.54 16.09 22.01
C ARG A 75 -13.95 16.65 21.90
N ILE A 76 -14.95 15.79 21.71
CA ILE A 76 -16.35 16.20 21.79
C ILE A 76 -16.72 16.50 23.25
N ALA A 77 -16.28 15.65 24.18
CA ALA A 77 -16.58 15.79 25.60
C ALA A 77 -15.94 17.03 26.24
N ASP A 78 -14.71 17.38 25.83
CA ASP A 78 -14.02 18.59 26.31
C ASP A 78 -14.30 19.86 25.50
N GLY A 79 -15.19 19.77 24.51
CA GLY A 79 -15.68 20.92 23.74
C GLY A 79 -14.74 21.42 22.65
N ARG A 80 -13.57 20.80 22.43
CA ARG A 80 -12.70 21.15 21.29
C ARG A 80 -13.41 20.91 19.95
N ILE A 81 -14.18 19.82 19.85
CA ILE A 81 -15.12 19.59 18.75
C ILE A 81 -16.52 19.95 19.24
N THR A 82 -17.12 20.96 18.63
CA THR A 82 -18.42 21.50 19.01
C THR A 82 -19.55 20.93 18.14
N ASP A 83 -20.80 21.10 18.58
CA ASP A 83 -21.98 20.75 17.77
C ASP A 83 -22.05 21.53 16.45
N ALA A 84 -21.48 22.74 16.40
CA ALA A 84 -21.40 23.51 15.16
C ALA A 84 -20.48 22.82 14.14
N ASP A 85 -19.33 22.32 14.57
CA ASP A 85 -18.38 21.61 13.71
C ASP A 85 -18.99 20.29 13.20
N LEU A 86 -19.66 19.54 14.09
CA LEU A 86 -20.36 18.30 13.75
C LEU A 86 -21.49 18.56 12.74
N LYS A 87 -22.28 19.63 12.91
CA LYS A 87 -23.34 20.02 11.96
C LYS A 87 -22.75 20.42 10.60
N ALA A 88 -21.65 21.17 10.60
CA ALA A 88 -20.99 21.59 9.37
C ALA A 88 -20.44 20.39 8.59
N ALA A 89 -19.78 19.44 9.27
CA ALA A 89 -19.30 18.21 8.63
C ALA A 89 -20.45 17.34 8.10
N LEU A 90 -21.56 17.24 8.84
CA LEU A 90 -22.75 16.50 8.40
C LEU A 90 -23.42 17.10 7.15
N ALA A 91 -23.34 18.42 6.95
CA ALA A 91 -23.93 19.08 5.79
C ALA A 91 -23.25 18.67 4.47
N GLU A 92 -21.98 18.27 4.51
CA GLU A 92 -21.19 17.82 3.36
C GLU A 92 -20.94 16.30 3.38
N ALA A 93 -21.59 15.57 4.30
CA ALA A 93 -21.36 14.15 4.48
C ALA A 93 -21.87 13.32 3.28
N PRO A 94 -21.15 12.25 2.90
CA PRO A 94 -21.57 11.37 1.82
C PRO A 94 -22.85 10.60 2.19
N VAL A 95 -23.60 10.18 1.16
CA VAL A 95 -24.77 9.30 1.33
C VAL A 95 -24.37 8.03 2.08
N GLY A 96 -25.10 7.71 3.15
CA GLY A 96 -24.83 6.56 4.03
C GLY A 96 -24.12 6.92 5.34
N ALA A 97 -23.65 8.16 5.49
CA ALA A 97 -23.19 8.68 6.78
C ALA A 97 -24.36 8.89 7.77
N PRO A 98 -24.08 9.01 9.09
CA PRO A 98 -25.09 9.41 10.06
C PRO A 98 -25.81 10.70 9.64
N ALA A 99 -27.12 10.80 9.88
CA ALA A 99 -27.92 11.95 9.44
C ALA A 99 -28.04 13.07 10.50
N THR A 100 -27.62 12.83 11.73
CA THR A 100 -27.79 13.77 12.85
C THR A 100 -26.55 13.82 13.74
N VAL A 101 -26.37 14.94 14.43
CA VAL A 101 -25.30 15.12 15.42
C VAL A 101 -25.37 14.05 16.50
N ALA A 102 -26.59 13.71 16.97
CA ALA A 102 -26.79 12.67 17.97
C ALA A 102 -26.32 11.30 17.48
N ALA A 103 -26.65 10.92 16.23
CA ALA A 103 -26.20 9.68 15.64
C ALA A 103 -24.67 9.65 15.42
N LEU A 104 -24.08 10.78 15.05
CA LEU A 104 -22.63 10.90 14.89
C LEU A 104 -21.88 10.79 16.22
N LYS A 105 -22.39 11.42 17.29
CA LYS A 105 -21.87 11.26 18.65
C LYS A 105 -22.01 9.81 19.15
N ALA A 106 -23.15 9.17 18.89
CA ALA A 106 -23.34 7.75 19.22
C ALA A 106 -22.34 6.85 18.48
N ALA A 107 -22.00 7.16 17.23
CA ALA A 107 -20.97 6.45 16.48
C ALA A 107 -19.57 6.65 17.09
N ALA A 108 -19.25 7.83 17.64
CA ALA A 108 -18.00 8.08 18.35
C ALA A 108 -17.90 7.33 19.70
N GLU A 109 -19.02 6.99 20.32
CA GLU A 109 -19.10 6.16 21.53
C GLU A 109 -19.05 4.66 21.23
N ALA A 110 -19.33 4.26 19.99
CA ALA A 110 -19.38 2.86 19.62
C ALA A 110 -18.00 2.20 19.70
N GLU A 111 -18.00 0.92 20.11
CA GLU A 111 -16.82 0.09 20.08
C GLU A 111 -16.31 -0.06 18.65
N GLU A 112 -14.99 0.09 18.48
CA GLU A 112 -14.36 0.14 17.18
C GLU A 112 -13.59 -1.14 16.91
N ALA A 113 -14.03 -1.91 15.91
CA ALA A 113 -13.28 -3.07 15.43
C ALA A 113 -12.01 -2.65 14.69
N ALA A 114 -10.92 -3.40 14.88
CA ALA A 114 -9.74 -3.24 14.06
C ALA A 114 -10.05 -3.64 12.60
N PRO A 115 -9.66 -2.84 11.59
CA PRO A 115 -9.82 -3.24 10.21
C PRO A 115 -8.97 -4.48 9.91
N GLU A 116 -9.60 -5.51 9.34
CA GLU A 116 -8.92 -6.73 8.93
C GLU A 116 -8.66 -6.71 7.42
N ALA A 117 -7.40 -6.94 7.03
CA ALA A 117 -7.03 -7.08 5.63
C ALA A 117 -7.55 -8.42 5.07
N LEU A 118 -7.82 -8.46 3.76
CA LEU A 118 -7.94 -9.74 3.05
C LEU A 118 -6.63 -10.52 3.18
N PRO A 119 -6.64 -11.85 3.37
CA PRO A 119 -5.41 -12.60 3.47
C PRO A 119 -4.73 -12.68 2.11
N THR A 120 -3.43 -12.38 2.04
CA THR A 120 -2.63 -12.75 0.87
C THR A 120 -2.44 -14.26 0.82
N LEU A 121 -2.00 -14.79 -0.32
CA LEU A 121 -1.75 -16.22 -0.43
C LEU A 121 -0.66 -16.72 0.54
N ALA A 122 0.30 -15.86 0.92
CA ALA A 122 1.26 -16.14 2.00
C ALA A 122 0.59 -16.34 3.37
N HIS A 123 -0.42 -15.53 3.72
CA HIS A 123 -1.19 -15.73 4.95
C HIS A 123 -1.98 -17.03 4.92
N LEU A 124 -2.61 -17.36 3.79
CA LEU A 124 -3.31 -18.64 3.63
C LEU A 124 -2.36 -19.84 3.77
N ALA A 125 -1.14 -19.73 3.22
CA ALA A 125 -0.11 -20.76 3.38
C ALA A 125 0.35 -20.88 4.84
N GLN A 126 0.47 -19.77 5.57
CA GLN A 126 0.81 -19.76 7.00
C GLN A 126 -0.24 -20.48 7.84
N GLU A 127 -1.53 -20.22 7.61
CA GLU A 127 -2.65 -20.87 8.33
C GLU A 127 -2.56 -22.40 8.26
N VAL A 128 -2.14 -22.94 7.12
CA VAL A 128 -2.09 -24.39 6.90
C VAL A 128 -0.73 -25.02 7.23
N SER A 129 0.37 -24.28 7.12
CA SER A 129 1.72 -24.82 7.33
C SER A 129 2.31 -24.52 8.70
N GLY A 130 1.83 -23.48 9.39
CA GLY A 130 2.42 -22.95 10.62
C GLY A 130 3.71 -22.14 10.41
N VAL A 131 4.19 -22.01 9.17
CA VAL A 131 5.37 -21.22 8.83
C VAL A 131 4.96 -19.77 8.57
N ASP A 132 5.68 -18.82 9.15
CA ASP A 132 5.48 -17.38 8.90
C ASP A 132 5.98 -16.98 7.50
N TRP A 133 5.23 -17.40 6.47
CA TRP A 133 5.53 -17.06 5.08
C TRP A 133 5.50 -15.54 4.81
N PRO A 134 4.56 -14.74 5.35
CA PRO A 134 4.61 -13.29 5.20
C PRO A 134 5.93 -12.70 5.69
N GLY A 135 6.35 -13.01 6.93
CA GLY A 135 7.59 -12.51 7.51
C GLY A 135 8.83 -13.00 6.78
N LEU A 136 8.85 -14.28 6.34
CA LEU A 136 9.95 -14.83 5.57
C LEU A 136 10.10 -14.13 4.21
N ILE A 137 9.00 -13.95 3.47
CA ILE A 137 9.03 -13.27 2.17
C ILE A 137 9.53 -11.84 2.31
N GLU A 138 9.03 -11.12 3.32
CA GLU A 138 9.49 -9.76 3.62
C GLU A 138 10.99 -9.74 3.92
N ALA A 139 11.48 -10.64 4.78
CA ALA A 139 12.89 -10.72 5.13
C ALA A 139 13.79 -11.04 3.93
N ARG A 140 13.37 -11.96 3.04
CA ARG A 140 14.18 -12.36 1.87
C ARG A 140 14.18 -11.31 0.77
N ILE A 141 13.04 -10.69 0.50
CA ILE A 141 12.99 -9.55 -0.43
C ILE A 141 13.79 -8.37 0.13
N GLY A 142 13.65 -8.08 1.43
CA GLY A 142 14.40 -7.02 2.10
C GLY A 142 15.91 -7.23 2.09
N ALA A 143 16.38 -8.46 2.33
CA ALA A 143 17.82 -8.78 2.27
C ALA A 143 18.42 -8.51 0.89
N TRP A 144 17.71 -8.87 -0.19
CA TRP A 144 18.14 -8.55 -1.55
C TRP A 144 18.01 -7.05 -1.85
N ALA A 145 16.87 -6.44 -1.50
CA ALA A 145 16.58 -5.05 -1.79
C ALA A 145 17.57 -4.09 -1.10
N ALA A 146 18.00 -4.42 0.13
CA ALA A 146 19.02 -3.66 0.84
C ALA A 146 20.33 -3.57 0.06
N GLY A 147 20.77 -4.66 -0.57
CA GLY A 147 21.95 -4.64 -1.45
C GLY A 147 21.69 -3.99 -2.80
N TYR A 148 20.50 -4.21 -3.39
CA TYR A 148 20.15 -3.67 -4.70
C TYR A 148 20.01 -2.13 -4.71
N PHE A 149 19.41 -1.57 -3.66
CA PHE A 149 19.19 -0.13 -3.53
C PHE A 149 20.34 0.62 -2.87
N ASP A 150 21.37 -0.09 -2.42
CA ASP A 150 22.53 0.53 -1.78
C ASP A 150 23.24 1.49 -2.74
N ALA A 151 23.51 2.70 -2.25
CA ALA A 151 24.20 3.77 -2.98
C ALA A 151 25.65 3.94 -2.53
N GLY A 152 26.27 2.89 -1.99
CA GLY A 152 27.69 2.87 -1.61
C GLY A 152 27.97 2.78 -0.12
N GLN A 153 27.01 2.36 0.70
CA GLN A 153 27.23 2.11 2.13
C GLN A 153 28.02 0.81 2.37
N ALA A 154 27.77 -0.22 1.57
CA ALA A 154 28.56 -1.45 1.61
C ALA A 154 29.88 -1.30 0.85
N LEU A 155 30.95 -1.81 1.47
CA LEU A 155 32.31 -1.83 0.90
C LEU A 155 32.40 -2.68 -0.38
N TRP A 156 31.52 -3.67 -0.54
CA TRP A 156 31.41 -4.51 -1.73
C TRP A 156 30.00 -4.42 -2.33
N GLN A 157 29.88 -3.65 -3.42
CA GLN A 157 28.65 -3.56 -4.20
C GLN A 157 28.58 -4.75 -5.17
N VAL A 158 27.52 -5.55 -5.07
CA VAL A 158 27.26 -6.64 -6.02
C VAL A 158 25.83 -6.56 -6.53
N THR A 159 25.56 -5.57 -7.39
CA THR A 159 24.30 -5.54 -8.15
C THR A 159 24.51 -6.28 -9.47
N ALA A 160 24.39 -7.62 -9.43
CA ALA A 160 24.41 -8.43 -10.65
C ALA A 160 23.09 -8.27 -11.42
N GLY A 161 23.14 -8.33 -12.76
CA GLY A 161 21.95 -8.27 -13.63
C GLY A 161 21.70 -6.89 -14.28
N ARG A 162 20.76 -6.83 -15.24
CA ARG A 162 20.42 -5.60 -16.00
C ARG A 162 19.30 -4.76 -15.36
N GLY A 163 18.66 -5.26 -14.31
CA GLY A 163 17.55 -4.61 -13.62
C GLY A 163 17.13 -5.39 -12.37
N ALA A 164 16.13 -4.86 -11.65
CA ALA A 164 15.69 -5.38 -10.36
C ALA A 164 15.28 -6.86 -10.42
N TYR A 165 14.46 -7.23 -11.40
CA TYR A 165 13.99 -8.62 -11.52
C TYR A 165 15.12 -9.63 -11.76
N GLU A 166 16.01 -9.36 -12.74
CA GLU A 166 17.13 -10.26 -13.05
C GLU A 166 18.13 -10.33 -11.88
N SER A 167 18.36 -9.20 -11.21
CA SER A 167 19.19 -9.15 -10.01
C SER A 167 18.64 -10.03 -8.89
N TRP A 168 17.34 -9.90 -8.59
CA TRP A 168 16.68 -10.75 -7.63
C TRP A 168 16.71 -12.22 -8.02
N GLN A 169 16.49 -12.53 -9.31
CA GLN A 169 16.51 -13.91 -9.79
C GLN A 169 17.88 -14.58 -9.56
N ILE A 170 18.98 -13.86 -9.79
CA ILE A 170 20.35 -14.32 -9.51
C ILE A 170 20.58 -14.54 -8.01
N PHE A 171 20.04 -13.67 -7.16
CA PHE A 171 20.11 -13.80 -5.71
C PHE A 171 19.30 -15.01 -5.21
N ALA A 172 18.01 -15.06 -5.53
CA ALA A 172 17.07 -16.02 -4.99
C ALA A 172 17.27 -17.45 -5.55
N SER A 173 17.86 -17.59 -6.74
CA SER A 173 18.27 -18.91 -7.26
C SER A 173 19.41 -19.59 -6.49
N ARG A 174 20.04 -18.88 -5.55
CA ARG A 174 21.13 -19.39 -4.69
C ARG A 174 20.79 -19.30 -3.20
N ASP A 175 19.61 -18.78 -2.88
CA ASP A 175 19.15 -18.61 -1.51
C ASP A 175 18.36 -19.84 -1.07
N LEU A 176 18.96 -20.67 -0.20
CA LEU A 176 18.34 -21.89 0.33
C LEU A 176 17.48 -21.65 1.58
N THR A 177 17.37 -20.40 2.05
CA THR A 177 16.54 -20.06 3.21
C THR A 177 15.07 -20.53 3.07
N PRO A 178 14.42 -20.38 1.90
CA PRO A 178 13.03 -20.81 1.72
C PRO A 178 12.89 -22.34 1.82
N GLU A 179 13.81 -23.10 1.24
CA GLU A 179 13.86 -24.56 1.34
C GLU A 179 14.07 -25.04 2.77
N ILE A 180 15.03 -24.43 3.49
CA ILE A 180 15.28 -24.72 4.91
C ILE A 180 14.01 -24.48 5.74
N SER A 181 13.20 -23.49 5.34
CA SER A 181 11.94 -23.13 6.00
C SER A 181 10.73 -23.92 5.50
N GLY A 182 10.90 -24.82 4.53
CA GLY A 182 9.88 -25.77 4.08
C GLY A 182 9.35 -25.59 2.66
N LEU A 183 9.78 -24.57 1.90
CA LEU A 183 9.36 -24.35 0.50
C LEU A 183 10.33 -25.06 -0.45
N ALA A 184 10.19 -26.37 -0.55
CA ALA A 184 11.11 -27.22 -1.28
C ALA A 184 11.20 -26.84 -2.78
N GLY A 185 12.44 -26.70 -3.28
CA GLY A 185 12.72 -26.44 -4.69
C GLY A 185 12.51 -24.98 -5.13
N PHE A 186 12.35 -24.03 -4.21
CA PHE A 186 12.12 -22.63 -4.53
C PHE A 186 13.24 -21.99 -5.37
N ALA A 187 14.51 -22.19 -4.99
CA ALA A 187 15.66 -21.66 -5.70
C ALA A 187 15.73 -22.19 -7.14
N THR A 188 15.43 -23.47 -7.35
CA THR A 188 15.31 -24.04 -8.70
C THR A 188 14.12 -23.45 -9.45
N HIS A 189 12.97 -23.30 -8.78
CA HIS A 189 11.80 -22.66 -9.38
C HIS A 189 12.14 -21.24 -9.87
N VAL A 190 12.80 -20.42 -9.06
CA VAL A 190 13.27 -19.08 -9.44
C VAL A 190 14.28 -19.13 -10.60
N ALA A 191 15.24 -20.05 -10.56
CA ALA A 191 16.22 -20.22 -11.64
C ALA A 191 15.59 -20.54 -13.00
N THR A 192 14.45 -21.25 -13.00
CA THR A 192 13.72 -21.62 -14.22
C THR A 192 12.76 -20.54 -14.73
N GLN A 193 12.52 -19.46 -13.97
CA GLN A 193 11.63 -18.40 -14.41
C GLN A 193 12.15 -17.69 -15.67
N PRO A 194 11.27 -17.20 -16.57
CA PRO A 194 11.68 -16.43 -17.73
C PRO A 194 12.51 -15.20 -17.33
N GLY A 195 13.56 -14.90 -18.09
CA GLY A 195 14.41 -13.72 -17.81
C GLY A 195 13.75 -12.37 -18.06
N ARG A 196 12.53 -12.32 -18.62
CA ARG A 196 11.75 -11.08 -18.81
C ARG A 196 10.67 -11.00 -17.74
N ALA A 197 10.73 -9.99 -16.88
CA ALA A 197 9.81 -9.79 -15.76
C ALA A 197 8.34 -9.83 -16.18
N ARG A 198 7.96 -9.15 -17.28
CA ARG A 198 6.58 -9.17 -17.80
C ARG A 198 6.07 -10.57 -18.15
N VAL A 199 6.93 -11.44 -18.67
CA VAL A 199 6.56 -12.83 -18.98
C VAL A 199 6.36 -13.61 -17.68
N ALA A 200 7.28 -13.47 -16.72
CA ALA A 200 7.16 -14.10 -15.41
C ALA A 200 5.91 -13.62 -14.65
N LEU A 201 5.58 -12.33 -14.73
CA LEU A 201 4.35 -11.76 -14.17
C LEU A 201 3.11 -12.42 -14.75
N SER A 202 3.03 -12.54 -16.09
CA SER A 202 1.90 -13.20 -16.76
C SER A 202 1.76 -14.66 -16.34
N LEU A 203 2.86 -15.42 -16.32
CA LEU A 203 2.83 -16.83 -15.89
C LEU A 203 2.45 -17.00 -14.42
N ALA A 204 2.94 -16.13 -13.54
CA ALA A 204 2.56 -16.14 -12.13
C ALA A 204 1.07 -15.81 -11.96
N CYS A 205 0.54 -14.83 -12.71
CA CYS A 205 -0.90 -14.52 -12.69
C CYS A 205 -1.75 -15.69 -13.18
N ASP A 206 -1.33 -16.39 -14.25
CA ASP A 206 -2.01 -17.58 -14.76
C ASP A 206 -2.02 -18.70 -13.71
N ALA A 207 -0.87 -18.99 -13.09
CA ALA A 207 -0.76 -19.98 -12.02
C ALA A 207 -1.67 -19.63 -10.82
N LEU A 208 -1.74 -18.35 -10.48
CA LEU A 208 -2.58 -17.84 -9.39
C LEU A 208 -4.06 -17.75 -9.77
N GLY A 209 -4.44 -17.94 -11.04
CA GLY A 209 -5.80 -17.75 -11.53
C GLY A 209 -6.30 -16.31 -11.40
N LEU A 210 -5.38 -15.33 -11.42
CA LEU A 210 -5.70 -13.91 -11.31
C LEU A 210 -6.20 -13.36 -12.65
N LYS A 211 -7.39 -12.77 -12.62
CA LYS A 211 -7.97 -12.02 -13.74
C LYS A 211 -7.93 -10.53 -13.44
N ALA A 212 -8.02 -9.71 -14.48
CA ALA A 212 -7.98 -8.24 -14.36
C ALA A 212 -8.88 -7.67 -13.26
N ALA A 213 -10.11 -8.21 -13.12
CA ALA A 213 -11.06 -7.79 -12.09
C ALA A 213 -10.51 -7.87 -10.65
N ALA A 214 -9.72 -8.90 -10.32
CA ALA A 214 -9.12 -9.07 -8.99
C ALA A 214 -7.68 -8.52 -8.93
N ALA A 215 -6.99 -8.49 -10.06
CA ALA A 215 -5.56 -8.19 -10.14
C ALA A 215 -5.22 -6.80 -9.62
N GLU A 216 -6.01 -5.77 -9.96
CA GLU A 216 -5.71 -4.39 -9.52
C GLU A 216 -5.65 -4.28 -7.98
N SER A 217 -6.65 -4.80 -7.28
CA SER A 217 -6.70 -4.76 -5.82
C SER A 217 -5.64 -5.66 -5.19
N TYR A 218 -5.39 -6.85 -5.75
CA TYR A 218 -4.38 -7.76 -5.21
C TYR A 218 -2.95 -7.23 -5.42
N PHE A 219 -2.64 -6.68 -6.60
CA PHE A 219 -1.34 -6.06 -6.86
C PHE A 219 -1.08 -4.89 -5.93
N HIS A 220 -2.11 -4.09 -5.63
CA HIS A 220 -1.97 -2.98 -4.69
C HIS A 220 -1.68 -3.51 -3.29
N GLN A 221 -2.38 -4.55 -2.85
CA GLN A 221 -2.09 -5.22 -1.57
C GLN A 221 -0.64 -5.72 -1.51
N LEU A 222 -0.18 -6.42 -2.55
CA LEU A 222 1.17 -6.98 -2.59
C LEU A 222 2.25 -5.90 -2.52
N LEU A 223 2.11 -4.83 -3.29
CA LEU A 223 3.06 -3.71 -3.27
C LEU A 223 3.03 -2.94 -1.94
N LEU A 224 1.84 -2.75 -1.37
CA LEU A 224 1.68 -2.09 -0.07
C LEU A 224 2.35 -2.91 1.05
N GLY A 225 2.23 -4.24 0.99
CA GLY A 225 2.88 -5.16 1.93
C GLY A 225 4.40 -5.21 1.82
N LEU A 226 5.00 -4.72 0.73
CA LEU A 226 6.46 -4.55 0.63
C LEU A 226 6.97 -3.26 1.32
N GLY A 227 6.06 -2.45 1.86
CA GLY A 227 6.39 -1.27 2.66
C GLY A 227 7.33 -0.30 1.93
N GLY A 228 8.37 0.14 2.66
CA GLY A 228 9.34 1.12 2.16
C GLY A 228 10.05 0.73 0.87
N TRP A 229 10.20 -0.58 0.57
CA TRP A 229 10.85 -1.03 -0.67
C TRP A 229 10.04 -0.67 -1.92
N ALA A 230 8.72 -0.84 -1.88
CA ALA A 230 7.86 -0.43 -2.99
C ALA A 230 7.82 1.09 -3.15
N GLN A 231 7.88 1.84 -2.04
CA GLN A 231 7.91 3.31 -2.08
C GLN A 231 9.25 3.84 -2.60
N LEU A 232 10.38 3.18 -2.28
CA LEU A 232 11.71 3.50 -2.81
C LEU A 232 11.80 3.16 -4.31
N ALA A 233 11.24 2.02 -4.72
CA ALA A 233 11.09 1.69 -6.14
C ALA A 233 10.24 2.73 -6.88
N ARG A 234 9.13 3.17 -6.28
CA ARG A 234 8.29 4.24 -6.84
C ARG A 234 9.07 5.54 -6.99
N GLN A 235 9.91 5.89 -6.02
CA GLN A 235 10.75 7.09 -6.07
C GLN A 235 11.72 7.03 -7.26
N ARG A 236 12.39 5.90 -7.49
CA ARG A 236 13.25 5.68 -8.66
C ARG A 236 12.48 5.82 -9.97
N LEU A 237 11.29 5.20 -10.06
CA LEU A 237 10.40 5.37 -11.22
C LEU A 237 10.00 6.84 -11.42
N TRP A 238 9.66 7.56 -10.35
CA TRP A 238 9.31 8.98 -10.42
C TRP A 238 10.47 9.82 -10.97
N GLN A 239 11.68 9.59 -10.48
CA GLN A 239 12.89 10.28 -10.96
C GLN A 239 13.14 10.01 -12.44
N ALA A 240 13.03 8.74 -12.87
CA ALA A 240 13.14 8.39 -14.28
C ALA A 240 12.08 9.08 -15.14
N GLU A 241 10.83 9.14 -14.68
CA GLU A 241 9.72 9.82 -15.37
C GLU A 241 9.98 11.32 -15.57
N MET A 242 10.62 11.99 -14.60
CA MET A 242 11.04 13.40 -14.72
C MET A 242 12.10 13.64 -15.79
N GLU A 243 12.89 12.62 -16.12
CA GLU A 243 13.90 12.65 -17.18
C GLU A 243 13.36 12.14 -18.52
N GLY A 244 12.04 11.88 -18.63
CA GLY A 244 11.42 11.30 -19.81
C GLY A 244 11.76 9.82 -20.03
N ARG A 245 12.29 9.14 -19.01
CA ARG A 245 12.56 7.70 -18.99
C ARG A 245 11.46 6.96 -18.23
N ALA A 246 11.44 5.64 -18.34
CA ALA A 246 10.58 4.79 -17.52
C ALA A 246 11.38 3.59 -17.03
N GLU A 247 11.35 3.31 -15.73
CA GLU A 247 12.05 2.18 -15.13
C GLU A 247 11.04 1.15 -14.57
N PRO A 248 11.17 -0.14 -14.91
CA PRO A 248 10.20 -1.17 -14.52
C PRO A 248 10.35 -1.61 -13.05
N ILE A 249 11.13 -0.90 -12.24
CA ILE A 249 11.56 -1.35 -10.90
C ILE A 249 10.39 -1.69 -9.96
N THR A 250 9.29 -0.94 -10.01
CA THR A 250 8.11 -1.23 -9.17
C THR A 250 7.35 -2.45 -9.69
N THR A 251 7.22 -2.61 -11.02
CA THR A 251 6.62 -3.80 -11.63
C THR A 251 7.48 -5.05 -11.45
N ASP A 252 8.80 -4.89 -11.38
CA ASP A 252 9.75 -5.97 -11.08
C ASP A 252 9.54 -6.47 -9.65
N LEU A 253 9.43 -5.57 -8.65
CA LEU A 253 9.09 -5.95 -7.27
C LEU A 253 7.76 -6.70 -7.16
N LEU A 254 6.73 -6.24 -7.86
CA LEU A 254 5.45 -6.94 -7.91
C LEU A 254 5.60 -8.34 -8.51
N THR A 255 6.37 -8.47 -9.61
CA THR A 255 6.64 -9.75 -10.26
C THR A 255 7.33 -10.72 -9.30
N ILE A 256 8.36 -10.24 -8.59
CA ILE A 256 9.08 -10.99 -7.55
C ILE A 256 8.09 -11.52 -6.51
N ARG A 257 7.23 -10.64 -5.98
CA ARG A 257 6.24 -11.03 -4.97
C ARG A 257 5.21 -12.03 -5.50
N LEU A 258 4.79 -11.93 -6.76
CA LEU A 258 3.87 -12.88 -7.39
C LEU A 258 4.49 -14.27 -7.60
N ILE A 259 5.79 -14.37 -7.88
CA ILE A 259 6.49 -15.66 -8.00
C ILE A 259 6.49 -16.41 -6.67
N TRP A 260 6.68 -15.70 -5.55
CA TRP A 260 6.53 -16.28 -4.22
C TRP A 260 5.13 -16.86 -3.98
N ASP A 261 4.08 -16.12 -4.32
CA ASP A 261 2.71 -16.64 -4.22
C ASP A 261 2.51 -17.85 -5.14
N ALA A 262 2.99 -17.81 -6.38
CA ALA A 262 2.84 -18.94 -7.29
C ALA A 262 3.51 -20.21 -6.75
N ALA A 263 4.69 -20.09 -6.13
CA ALA A 263 5.40 -21.21 -5.49
C ALA A 263 4.62 -21.76 -4.27
N LEU A 264 4.10 -20.88 -3.41
CA LEU A 264 3.28 -21.28 -2.27
C LEU A 264 1.98 -21.97 -2.71
N LEU A 265 1.34 -21.49 -3.78
CA LEU A 265 0.15 -22.13 -4.33
C LEU A 265 0.48 -23.50 -4.91
N ALA A 266 1.64 -23.66 -5.56
CA ALA A 266 2.08 -24.95 -6.07
C ALA A 266 2.30 -25.98 -4.95
N GLN A 267 2.77 -25.55 -3.77
CA GLN A 267 3.00 -26.46 -2.64
C GLN A 267 1.74 -26.72 -1.80
N TYR A 268 0.95 -25.68 -1.51
CA TYR A 268 -0.16 -25.75 -0.56
C TYR A 268 -1.54 -25.72 -1.21
N GLY A 269 -1.62 -25.67 -2.56
CA GLY A 269 -2.84 -25.46 -3.32
C GLY A 269 -4.01 -26.36 -2.93
N ASP A 270 -3.76 -27.65 -2.71
CA ASP A 270 -4.78 -28.62 -2.30
C ASP A 270 -5.48 -28.25 -0.99
N ARG A 271 -4.81 -27.49 -0.11
CA ARG A 271 -5.29 -27.08 1.21
C ARG A 271 -5.87 -25.66 1.23
N ILE A 272 -5.44 -24.80 0.30
CA ILE A 272 -5.81 -23.37 0.31
C ILE A 272 -6.68 -22.94 -0.87
N ALA A 273 -6.92 -23.80 -1.88
CA ALA A 273 -7.60 -23.42 -3.12
C ALA A 273 -8.98 -22.78 -2.92
N ALA A 274 -9.79 -23.30 -1.98
CA ALA A 274 -11.12 -22.76 -1.67
C ALA A 274 -11.03 -21.35 -1.10
N ARG A 275 -10.22 -21.17 -0.05
CA ARG A 275 -9.97 -19.86 0.58
C ARG A 275 -9.34 -18.86 -0.40
N TRP A 276 -8.43 -19.31 -1.25
CA TRP A 276 -7.84 -18.47 -2.29
C TRP A 276 -8.87 -18.04 -3.33
N ALA A 277 -9.81 -18.91 -3.71
CA ALA A 277 -10.91 -18.55 -4.60
C ALA A 277 -11.84 -17.50 -3.98
N GLU A 278 -12.16 -17.62 -2.68
CA GLU A 278 -12.91 -16.60 -1.93
C GLU A 278 -12.17 -15.25 -1.92
N THR A 279 -10.89 -15.24 -1.56
CA THR A 279 -10.04 -14.03 -1.55
C THR A 279 -10.03 -13.36 -2.92
N ARG A 280 -9.80 -14.10 -4.02
CA ARG A 280 -9.84 -13.56 -5.38
C ARG A 280 -11.22 -12.96 -5.72
N ALA A 281 -12.30 -13.62 -5.31
CA ALA A 281 -13.64 -13.10 -5.53
C ALA A 281 -13.88 -11.79 -4.76
N SER A 282 -13.37 -11.67 -3.53
CA SER A 282 -13.43 -10.43 -2.76
C SER A 282 -12.64 -9.30 -3.44
N HIS A 283 -11.42 -9.57 -3.93
CA HIS A 283 -10.65 -8.59 -4.70
C HIS A 283 -11.33 -8.17 -6.01
N ALA A 284 -12.14 -9.04 -6.62
CA ALA A 284 -12.89 -8.72 -7.83
C ALA A 284 -14.07 -7.75 -7.62
N THR A 285 -14.41 -7.45 -6.36
CA THR A 285 -15.46 -6.49 -6.01
C THR A 285 -14.86 -5.14 -5.62
N PRO A 286 -15.47 -3.99 -5.98
CA PRO A 286 -15.00 -2.70 -5.49
C PRO A 286 -15.06 -2.58 -3.95
N PRO A 287 -14.08 -1.94 -3.29
CA PRO A 287 -14.18 -1.63 -1.87
C PRO A 287 -15.34 -0.66 -1.60
N ARG A 288 -16.10 -0.94 -0.54
CA ARG A 288 -17.22 -0.11 -0.08
C ARG A 288 -17.01 0.25 1.38
N ALA A 289 -17.15 1.53 1.70
CA ALA A 289 -17.04 2.02 3.05
C ALA A 289 -18.19 1.47 3.91
N THR A 290 -17.86 1.00 5.10
CA THR A 290 -18.86 0.63 6.11
C THR A 290 -19.49 1.88 6.73
N ALA A 291 -20.63 1.73 7.40
CA ALA A 291 -21.25 2.82 8.15
C ALA A 291 -20.30 3.41 9.22
N ALA A 292 -19.51 2.55 9.87
CA ALA A 292 -18.49 2.98 10.83
C ALA A 292 -17.39 3.82 10.18
N GLN A 293 -16.86 3.38 9.02
CA GLN A 293 -15.85 4.15 8.28
C GLN A 293 -16.41 5.49 7.79
N MET A 294 -17.66 5.53 7.33
CA MET A 294 -18.32 6.78 6.93
C MET A 294 -18.48 7.72 8.13
N ALA A 295 -18.95 7.23 9.28
CA ALA A 295 -19.06 8.03 10.50
C ALA A 295 -17.70 8.57 10.95
N ALA A 296 -16.65 7.73 10.94
CA ALA A 296 -15.29 8.14 11.29
C ALA A 296 -14.73 9.22 10.36
N CYS A 297 -15.05 9.17 9.06
CA CYS A 297 -14.65 10.23 8.12
C CYS A 297 -15.36 11.56 8.41
N VAL A 298 -16.64 11.53 8.80
CA VAL A 298 -17.38 12.75 9.19
C VAL A 298 -16.87 13.30 10.52
N LEU A 299 -16.52 12.43 11.48
CA LEU A 299 -15.86 12.84 12.74
C LEU A 299 -14.48 13.47 12.47
N GLN A 300 -13.73 12.93 11.52
CA GLN A 300 -12.45 13.49 11.10
C GLN A 300 -12.62 14.88 10.48
N ASP A 301 -13.58 15.07 9.56
CA ASP A 301 -13.89 16.39 8.99
C ASP A 301 -14.31 17.38 10.09
N ALA A 302 -15.16 16.97 11.03
CA ALA A 302 -15.53 17.83 12.16
C ALA A 302 -14.32 18.24 13.02
N ALA A 303 -13.35 17.34 13.22
CA ALA A 303 -12.11 17.65 13.93
C ALA A 303 -11.22 18.63 13.15
N GLU A 304 -11.17 18.50 11.83
CA GLU A 304 -10.42 19.41 10.95
C GLU A 304 -11.05 20.80 10.92
N ARG A 305 -12.39 20.89 10.86
CA ARG A 305 -13.12 22.17 10.96
C ARG A 305 -12.91 22.85 12.30
N ALA A 306 -12.93 22.10 13.39
CA ALA A 306 -12.60 22.62 14.71
C ALA A 306 -11.17 23.19 14.74
N ALA A 307 -10.19 22.48 14.19
CA ALA A 307 -8.82 22.97 14.09
C ALA A 307 -8.68 24.21 13.19
N GLN A 308 -9.44 24.29 12.09
CA GLN A 308 -9.48 25.47 11.23
C GLN A 308 -10.07 26.68 11.95
N ARG A 309 -11.15 26.50 12.73
CA ARG A 309 -11.73 27.56 13.57
C ARG A 309 -10.69 28.06 14.57
N ASP A 310 -10.08 27.17 15.34
CA ASP A 310 -9.10 27.53 16.36
C ASP A 310 -7.89 28.26 15.74
N LEU A 311 -7.42 27.79 14.57
CA LEU A 311 -6.34 28.46 13.84
C LEU A 311 -6.76 29.85 13.33
N ALA A 312 -7.98 29.99 12.83
CA ALA A 312 -8.51 31.27 12.36
C ALA A 312 -8.59 32.29 13.51
N GLU A 313 -8.97 31.87 14.71
CA GLU A 313 -8.96 32.72 15.91
C GLU A 313 -7.55 33.18 16.27
N VAL A 314 -6.56 32.28 16.22
CA VAL A 314 -5.15 32.62 16.47
C VAL A 314 -4.63 33.63 15.45
N LEU A 315 -4.95 33.44 14.16
CA LEU A 315 -4.51 34.34 13.10
C LEU A 315 -5.23 35.70 13.12
N ALA A 316 -6.45 35.76 13.65
CA ALA A 316 -7.23 36.98 13.78
C ALA A 316 -6.92 37.78 15.07
N ALA A 317 -6.25 37.15 16.04
CA ALA A 317 -5.87 37.83 17.28
C ALA A 317 -4.88 38.97 17.01
N GLU A 318 -5.13 40.14 17.58
CA GLU A 318 -4.20 41.27 17.50
C GLU A 318 -2.85 40.86 18.11
N MET A 319 -1.77 41.03 17.33
CA MET A 319 -0.42 40.85 17.88
C MET A 319 -0.20 41.88 18.97
N PRO A 320 0.21 41.48 20.20
CA PRO A 320 0.61 42.44 21.20
C PRO A 320 1.72 43.31 20.63
N GLU A 321 1.59 44.62 20.81
CA GLU A 321 2.56 45.61 20.36
C GLU A 321 3.96 45.16 20.79
N ARG A 322 4.85 44.92 19.82
CA ARG A 322 6.24 44.55 20.11
C ARG A 322 6.82 45.67 20.96
N ALA A 323 7.04 45.41 22.25
CA ALA A 323 7.79 46.33 23.08
C ALA A 323 9.14 46.60 22.38
N GLU A 324 9.38 47.85 22.00
CA GLU A 324 10.64 48.33 21.42
C GLU A 324 11.78 48.33 22.46
N ALA A 325 11.96 47.23 23.19
CA ALA A 325 13.17 47.01 23.96
C ALA A 325 14.15 46.27 23.04
N ARG A 326 14.96 47.04 22.28
CA ARG A 326 16.17 46.49 21.65
C ARG A 326 16.95 45.73 22.74
N PRO A 327 17.30 44.45 22.54
CA PRO A 327 18.13 43.73 23.50
C PRO A 327 19.46 44.48 23.64
N GLN A 328 19.82 44.86 24.87
CA GLN A 328 21.15 45.37 25.14
C GLN A 328 22.13 44.21 24.97
N LEU A 329 22.97 44.29 23.93
CA LEU A 329 24.14 43.44 23.77
C LEU A 329 25.06 43.63 24.98
N GLN A 330 25.27 42.56 25.75
CA GLN A 330 26.37 42.43 26.72
C GLN A 330 27.59 41.81 26.04
#